data_AF-A0A2P1PUH2-F1
#
_entry.id   AF-A0A2P1PUH2-F1
#
_cell.length_a   1.000
_cell.length_b   1.000
_cell.length_c   1.000
_cell.angle_alpha   90.00
_cell.angle_beta   90.00
_cell.angle_gamma   90.00
#
_symmetry.space_group_name_H-M   'P 1'
#
loop_
_entity.id
_entity.type
_entity.pdbx_description
1 polymer ?
#
loop_
_entity_poly.entity_id
_entity_poly.type
_entity_poly.pdbx_seq_one_letter_code
_entity_poly.pdbx_strand_id
1 'polypeptide(L)'
;MAAMNWWQRWFGPKAQTSPTRTNAGVDWSTVFAESPQRPALSRQQANFDEPPQHEPSALTYAETLAPAQKRATVYDPALQHFPRGLTLEPPTFADSEEQAAWQRQQQDAMNLVLRAIALSAAADHLVLRGSALMLAWYGDAARPPKDLDFVVVPKTMARVSDEAEALIETIITAVIETAQSTGWFAADQITRDTIWTYCRVDGLRLTFFWKRDPLPWGSVQVDLTFGEHLPRAPVPTRITMPNDPNPYTMLTADRPMALAWKLYWLGSDMHQRAKDVYDAMLLAEDGACDIDTIRAVSAANDFEPTLIILELFERFDPNHLEWVGFQIADPLAAQQWAQRLRNALPEFVPSLTSD
;
A
#
# COMPACT_ATOMS: atom_id res chain seq x y z
N MET A 1 -11.19 16.11 -28.23
CA MET A 1 -10.93 14.67 -28.46
C MET A 1 -11.32 13.94 -27.20
N ALA A 2 -12.30 13.05 -27.30
CA ALA A 2 -13.11 12.59 -26.18
C ALA A 2 -12.28 11.82 -25.13
N ALA A 3 -12.28 12.33 -23.90
CA ALA A 3 -11.88 11.58 -22.71
C ALA A 3 -12.92 10.46 -22.51
N MET A 4 -12.58 9.26 -22.96
CA MET A 4 -13.39 8.07 -22.77
C MET A 4 -13.34 7.70 -21.29
N ASN A 5 -14.49 7.67 -20.61
CA ASN A 5 -14.59 7.37 -19.19
C ASN A 5 -13.84 6.07 -18.84
N TRP A 6 -12.88 6.17 -17.91
CA TRP A 6 -12.10 5.05 -17.33
C TRP A 6 -12.96 3.82 -17.00
N TRP A 7 -14.22 4.06 -16.59
CA TRP A 7 -15.24 3.06 -16.28
C TRP A 7 -15.64 2.15 -17.47
N GLN A 8 -15.83 2.70 -18.68
CA GLN A 8 -16.35 1.92 -19.82
C GLN A 8 -15.31 0.97 -20.45
N ARG A 9 -14.01 1.24 -20.25
CA ARG A 9 -12.92 0.43 -20.83
C ARG A 9 -12.67 -0.89 -20.09
N TRP A 10 -13.11 -0.97 -18.83
CA TRP A 10 -12.89 -2.10 -17.93
C TRP A 10 -14.16 -2.91 -17.64
N PHE A 11 -15.34 -2.28 -17.62
CA PHE A 11 -16.62 -2.95 -17.30
C PHE A 11 -17.53 -3.19 -18.52
N GLY A 12 -17.12 -2.81 -19.73
CA GLY A 12 -17.84 -3.14 -20.95
C GLY A 12 -17.64 -4.61 -21.37
N PRO A 13 -18.66 -5.30 -21.91
CA PRO A 13 -18.52 -6.69 -22.35
C PRO A 13 -17.46 -6.79 -23.46
N LYS A 14 -16.34 -7.46 -23.19
CA LYS A 14 -15.32 -7.77 -24.22
C LYS A 14 -15.59 -9.15 -24.79
N ALA A 15 -15.63 -9.23 -26.12
CA ALA A 15 -15.87 -10.45 -26.88
C ALA A 15 -14.80 -11.50 -26.57
N GLN A 16 -15.25 -12.67 -26.12
CA GLN A 16 -14.41 -13.84 -25.87
C GLN A 16 -13.84 -14.37 -27.19
N THR A 17 -12.51 -14.48 -27.27
CA THR A 17 -11.85 -15.41 -28.19
C THR A 17 -10.70 -16.10 -27.45
N SER A 18 -10.97 -17.31 -26.94
CA SER A 18 -9.95 -18.19 -26.39
C SER A 18 -9.62 -19.27 -27.42
N PRO A 19 -8.33 -19.61 -27.65
CA PRO A 19 -7.97 -20.90 -28.19
C PRO A 19 -7.79 -21.92 -27.07
N THR A 20 -8.42 -23.08 -27.24
CA THR A 20 -8.40 -24.24 -26.35
C THR A 20 -7.01 -24.86 -26.24
N ARG A 21 -6.53 -25.09 -25.01
CA ARG A 21 -5.54 -26.14 -24.69
C ARG A 21 -6.02 -26.97 -23.51
N THR A 22 -5.92 -28.28 -23.67
CA THR A 22 -6.35 -29.32 -22.75
C THR A 22 -5.32 -29.54 -21.63
N ASN A 23 -5.72 -29.37 -20.37
CA ASN A 23 -4.93 -29.76 -19.19
C ASN A 23 -5.24 -31.22 -18.83
N ALA A 24 -4.19 -32.05 -18.75
CA ALA A 24 -4.24 -33.32 -18.04
C ALA A 24 -4.13 -33.03 -16.53
N GLY A 25 -5.07 -33.57 -15.74
CA GLY A 25 -5.26 -33.27 -14.32
C GLY A 25 -4.24 -33.94 -13.40
N VAL A 26 -3.84 -33.21 -12.35
CA VAL A 26 -3.18 -33.73 -11.16
C VAL A 26 -4.24 -33.85 -10.06
N ASP A 27 -4.28 -35.00 -9.37
CA ASP A 27 -5.21 -35.30 -8.28
C ASP A 27 -4.59 -34.89 -6.93
N TRP A 28 -5.10 -33.79 -6.38
CA TRP A 28 -4.60 -33.12 -5.17
C TRP A 28 -5.12 -33.72 -3.85
N SER A 29 -5.98 -34.74 -3.91
CA SER A 29 -6.62 -35.32 -2.72
C SER A 29 -5.66 -36.11 -1.81
N THR A 30 -4.47 -36.46 -2.29
CA THR A 30 -3.54 -37.36 -1.59
C THR A 30 -2.43 -36.65 -0.81
N VAL A 31 -2.31 -35.33 -0.91
CA VAL A 31 -1.19 -34.55 -0.30
C VAL A 31 -1.53 -34.03 1.12
N PHE A 32 -2.79 -34.00 1.54
CA PHE A 32 -3.22 -33.20 2.72
C PHE A 32 -3.89 -34.00 3.86
N ALA A 33 -3.50 -35.25 4.08
CA ALA A 33 -4.12 -36.09 5.13
C ALA A 33 -3.85 -35.59 6.57
N GLU A 34 -2.90 -34.69 6.80
CA GLU A 34 -2.59 -34.16 8.14
C GLU A 34 -2.38 -32.64 8.07
N SER A 35 -3.43 -31.86 8.36
CA SER A 35 -3.34 -30.40 8.51
C SER A 35 -2.69 -30.04 9.85
N PRO A 36 -1.60 -29.24 9.88
CA PRO A 36 -1.12 -28.66 11.12
C PRO A 36 -2.13 -27.63 11.63
N GLN A 37 -2.44 -27.69 12.93
CA GLN A 37 -3.22 -26.66 13.61
C GLN A 37 -2.55 -25.29 13.44
N ARG A 38 -3.37 -24.23 13.27
CA ARG A 38 -2.92 -22.83 13.19
C ARG A 38 -1.92 -22.56 14.32
N PRO A 39 -0.66 -22.18 14.04
CA PRO A 39 0.15 -21.56 15.07
C PRO A 39 -0.56 -20.26 15.47
N ALA A 40 -0.81 -20.10 16.77
CA ALA A 40 -1.26 -18.82 17.30
C ALA A 40 -0.18 -17.79 16.95
N LEU A 41 -0.49 -16.83 16.07
CA LEU A 41 0.38 -15.69 15.80
C LEU A 41 0.76 -15.09 17.16
N SER A 42 2.02 -15.26 17.54
CA SER A 42 2.46 -14.86 18.85
C SER A 42 2.33 -13.34 18.94
N ARG A 43 1.72 -12.88 20.03
CA ARG A 43 1.54 -11.48 20.42
C ARG A 43 2.89 -10.79 20.75
N GLN A 44 4.00 -11.25 20.18
CA GLN A 44 5.31 -10.63 20.34
C GLN A 44 5.38 -9.42 19.39
N GLN A 45 5.56 -8.18 19.83
CA GLN A 45 5.65 -7.61 21.16
C GLN A 45 5.44 -6.11 20.94
N ALA A 46 4.18 -5.66 20.95
CA ALA A 46 3.89 -4.23 21.03
C ALA A 46 4.31 -3.79 22.44
N ASN A 47 5.56 -3.35 22.60
CA ASN A 47 6.04 -2.70 23.82
C ASN A 47 5.44 -1.30 23.91
N PHE A 48 4.14 -1.26 24.17
CA PHE A 48 3.58 -0.18 24.96
C PHE A 48 3.21 -0.80 26.31
N ASP A 49 3.85 -0.32 27.38
CA ASP A 49 3.40 -0.66 28.73
C ASP A 49 1.95 -0.20 28.96
N GLU A 50 1.42 0.70 28.11
CA GLU A 50 0.01 1.12 28.10
C GLU A 50 -0.45 1.64 26.72
N PRO A 51 -1.59 1.19 26.15
CA PRO A 51 -2.10 1.71 24.88
C PRO A 51 -2.50 3.20 25.00
N PRO A 52 -2.34 4.00 23.93
CA PRO A 52 -2.72 5.41 23.95
C PRO A 52 -4.21 5.60 24.27
N GLN A 53 -4.50 6.53 25.18
CA GLN A 53 -5.88 6.85 25.61
C GLN A 53 -6.56 7.91 24.74
N HIS A 54 -5.88 8.41 23.71
CA HIS A 54 -6.37 9.45 22.79
C HIS A 54 -6.55 8.89 21.38
N GLU A 55 -7.22 9.64 20.50
CA GLU A 55 -7.34 9.32 19.07
C GLU A 55 -6.05 9.69 18.30
N PRO A 56 -5.89 9.19 17.06
CA PRO A 56 -4.82 9.66 16.17
C PRO A 56 -4.86 11.17 15.97
N SER A 57 -3.69 11.81 16.04
CA SER A 57 -3.50 13.24 15.88
C SER A 57 -4.07 13.73 14.54
N ALA A 58 -3.87 12.99 13.45
CA ALA A 58 -4.45 13.32 12.14
C ALA A 58 -5.98 13.42 12.17
N LEU A 59 -6.65 12.53 12.90
CA LEU A 59 -8.10 12.50 13.02
C LEU A 59 -8.60 13.72 13.80
N THR A 60 -8.04 13.95 14.99
CA THR A 60 -8.38 15.10 15.83
C THR A 60 -8.11 16.41 15.10
N TYR A 61 -6.97 16.52 14.41
CA TYR A 61 -6.59 17.75 13.72
C TYR A 61 -7.53 18.06 12.55
N ALA A 62 -7.88 17.07 11.74
CA ALA A 62 -8.78 17.29 10.61
C ALA A 62 -10.21 17.70 11.03
N GLU A 63 -10.70 17.20 12.17
CA GLU A 63 -11.96 17.69 12.77
C GLU A 63 -11.88 19.19 13.11
N THR A 64 -10.71 19.70 13.49
CA THR A 64 -10.51 21.15 13.75
C THR A 64 -10.39 22.00 12.49
N LEU A 65 -9.74 21.49 11.43
CA LEU A 65 -9.52 22.23 10.18
C LEU A 65 -10.79 22.45 9.38
N ALA A 66 -11.68 21.47 9.40
CA ALA A 66 -12.86 21.48 8.56
C ALA A 66 -14.06 20.80 9.24
N PRO A 67 -14.54 21.32 10.39
CA PRO A 67 -15.67 20.74 11.12
C PRO A 67 -16.96 20.66 10.28
N ALA A 68 -17.08 21.52 9.25
CA ALA A 68 -18.19 21.50 8.31
C ALA A 68 -18.02 20.50 7.13
N GLN A 69 -16.81 19.99 6.88
CA GLN A 69 -16.58 18.96 5.86
C GLN A 69 -16.90 17.59 6.47
N LYS A 70 -18.13 17.10 6.24
CA LYS A 70 -18.49 15.74 6.60
C LYS A 70 -17.59 14.75 5.87
N ARG A 71 -16.73 14.05 6.59
CA ARG A 71 -15.93 12.94 6.10
C ARG A 71 -16.35 11.68 6.82
N ALA A 72 -16.39 10.57 6.08
CA ALA A 72 -16.52 9.28 6.71
C ALA A 72 -15.21 8.95 7.43
N THR A 73 -15.32 8.38 8.62
CA THR A 73 -14.21 7.72 9.30
C THR A 73 -14.27 6.22 9.00
N VAL A 74 -13.14 5.62 8.70
CA VAL A 74 -13.04 4.16 8.52
C VAL A 74 -11.96 3.60 9.42
N TYR A 75 -12.09 2.33 9.75
CA TYR A 75 -11.06 1.60 10.47
C TYR A 75 -9.78 1.51 9.63
N ASP A 76 -8.64 1.79 10.24
CA ASP A 76 -7.32 1.57 9.70
C ASP A 76 -6.57 0.58 10.60
N PRO A 77 -6.30 -0.64 10.12
CA PRO A 77 -5.55 -1.63 10.89
C PRO A 77 -4.19 -1.15 11.39
N ALA A 78 -3.57 -0.18 10.71
CA ALA A 78 -2.30 0.41 11.15
C ALA A 78 -2.42 1.25 12.44
N LEU A 79 -3.65 1.61 12.81
CA LEU A 79 -4.01 2.43 13.97
C LEU A 79 -4.76 1.62 15.04
N GLN A 80 -4.82 0.29 14.94
CA GLN A 80 -5.63 -0.55 15.83
C GLN A 80 -5.27 -0.45 17.33
N HIS A 81 -4.09 0.06 17.67
CA HIS A 81 -3.64 0.30 19.04
C HIS A 81 -4.24 1.57 19.64
N PHE A 82 -4.85 2.44 18.83
CA PHE A 82 -5.68 3.54 19.30
C PHE A 82 -7.10 3.05 19.63
N PRO A 83 -7.85 3.75 20.51
CA PRO A 83 -9.14 3.28 21.03
C PRO A 83 -10.17 2.85 19.97
N ARG A 84 -10.19 3.52 18.81
CA ARG A 84 -11.06 3.15 17.68
C ARG A 84 -10.30 2.82 16.38
N GLY A 85 -9.00 3.10 16.32
CA GLY A 85 -8.16 2.91 15.13
C GLY A 85 -8.75 3.52 13.86
N LEU A 86 -9.28 4.74 13.93
CA LEU A 86 -9.97 5.38 12.81
C LEU A 86 -9.04 6.30 12.02
N THR A 87 -9.25 6.35 10.70
CA THR A 87 -8.67 7.31 9.78
C THR A 87 -9.76 8.00 8.97
N LEU A 88 -9.42 9.11 8.33
CA LEU A 88 -10.35 9.83 7.48
C LEU A 88 -10.35 9.29 6.05
N GLU A 89 -11.53 9.09 5.50
CA GLU A 89 -11.69 8.90 4.07
C GLU A 89 -11.60 10.23 3.32
N PRO A 90 -11.28 10.19 2.01
CA PRO A 90 -11.45 11.33 1.13
C PRO A 90 -12.85 11.95 1.25
N PRO A 91 -12.98 13.26 0.99
CA PRO A 91 -14.29 13.92 0.94
C PRO A 91 -15.21 13.22 -0.08
N THR A 92 -16.50 13.18 0.23
CA THR A 92 -17.52 12.75 -0.73
C THR A 92 -17.98 13.94 -1.55
N PHE A 93 -18.18 13.71 -2.85
CA PHE A 93 -18.57 14.73 -3.82
C PHE A 93 -19.88 14.32 -4.48
N ALA A 94 -20.81 15.27 -4.61
CA ALA A 94 -22.03 15.06 -5.39
C ALA A 94 -21.75 15.21 -6.91
N ASP A 95 -20.79 16.05 -7.26
CA ASP A 95 -20.37 16.33 -8.63
C ASP A 95 -19.10 15.56 -9.00
N SER A 96 -19.18 14.79 -10.10
CA SER A 96 -18.04 14.04 -10.64
C SER A 96 -16.91 14.94 -11.15
N GLU A 97 -17.20 16.16 -11.62
CA GLU A 97 -16.15 17.09 -12.06
C GLU A 97 -15.36 17.65 -10.88
N GLU A 98 -16.05 18.02 -9.81
CA GLU A 98 -15.43 18.44 -8.54
C GLU A 98 -14.59 17.31 -7.94
N GLN A 99 -15.13 16.07 -7.93
CA GLN A 99 -14.39 14.89 -7.49
C GLN A 99 -13.10 14.69 -8.30
N ALA A 100 -13.19 14.77 -9.63
CA ALA A 100 -12.03 14.61 -10.50
C ALA A 100 -11.01 15.75 -10.32
N ALA A 101 -11.47 16.98 -10.07
CA ALA A 101 -10.61 18.11 -9.76
C ALA A 101 -9.86 17.92 -8.43
N TRP A 102 -10.55 17.49 -7.38
CA TRP A 102 -9.94 17.18 -6.09
C TRP A 102 -8.94 16.04 -6.20
N GLN A 103 -9.27 14.97 -6.93
CA GLN A 103 -8.35 13.84 -7.16
C GLN A 103 -7.07 14.25 -7.90
N ARG A 104 -7.16 15.13 -8.89
CA ARG A 104 -5.97 15.69 -9.56
C ARG A 104 -5.11 16.47 -8.57
N GLN A 105 -5.71 17.32 -7.75
CA GLN A 105 -4.95 18.05 -6.72
C GLN A 105 -4.34 17.12 -5.66
N GLN A 106 -5.02 16.05 -5.28
CA GLN A 106 -4.49 15.04 -4.37
C GLN A 106 -3.25 14.33 -4.95
N GLN A 107 -3.26 14.02 -6.25
CA GLN A 107 -2.10 13.43 -6.95
C GLN A 107 -0.93 14.41 -7.05
N ASP A 108 -1.21 15.67 -7.40
CA ASP A 108 -0.21 16.73 -7.45
C ASP A 108 0.44 16.96 -6.07
N ALA A 109 -0.36 16.97 -4.99
CA ALA A 109 0.12 17.08 -3.61
C ALA A 109 1.07 15.94 -3.25
N MET A 110 0.67 14.71 -3.55
CA MET A 110 1.45 13.50 -3.26
C MET A 110 2.76 13.49 -4.04
N ASN A 111 2.73 13.88 -5.31
CA ASN A 111 3.94 14.00 -6.12
C ASN A 111 4.88 15.11 -5.60
N LEU A 112 4.34 16.24 -5.12
CA LEU A 112 5.16 17.28 -4.49
C LEU A 112 5.89 16.74 -3.26
N VAL A 113 5.19 16.04 -2.37
CA VAL A 113 5.79 15.42 -1.17
C VAL A 113 6.85 14.41 -1.58
N LEU A 114 6.54 13.52 -2.52
CA LEU A 114 7.46 12.50 -2.97
C LEU A 114 8.73 13.08 -3.61
N ARG A 115 8.58 14.12 -4.44
CA ARG A 115 9.70 14.87 -5.02
C ARG A 115 10.53 15.55 -3.94
N ALA A 116 9.89 16.23 -2.99
CA ALA A 116 10.58 16.94 -1.91
C ALA A 116 11.47 15.96 -1.12
N ILE A 117 10.95 14.78 -0.79
CA ILE A 117 11.70 13.72 -0.13
C ILE A 117 12.86 13.24 -1.01
N ALA A 118 12.58 12.90 -2.28
CA ALA A 118 13.57 12.38 -3.20
C ALA A 118 14.74 13.34 -3.50
N LEU A 119 14.52 14.65 -3.37
CA LEU A 119 15.55 15.68 -3.56
C LEU A 119 16.22 16.15 -2.27
N SER A 120 15.80 15.61 -1.12
CA SER A 120 16.35 15.94 0.20
C SER A 120 17.47 15.00 0.62
N ALA A 121 18.19 15.37 1.67
CA ALA A 121 19.17 14.48 2.31
C ALA A 121 18.55 13.22 2.93
N ALA A 122 17.22 13.19 3.14
CA ALA A 122 16.54 12.00 3.64
C ALA A 122 16.49 10.85 2.62
N ALA A 123 16.65 11.14 1.32
CA ALA A 123 16.48 10.16 0.26
C ALA A 123 17.42 8.94 0.39
N ASP A 124 18.63 9.14 0.90
CA ASP A 124 19.63 8.08 1.08
C ASP A 124 19.25 7.08 2.18
N HIS A 125 18.31 7.45 3.04
CA HIS A 125 17.81 6.64 4.15
C HIS A 125 16.43 6.05 3.91
N LEU A 126 15.88 6.20 2.70
CA LEU A 126 14.49 5.85 2.40
C LEU A 126 14.39 4.99 1.14
N VAL A 127 13.71 3.86 1.28
CA VAL A 127 13.37 2.96 0.18
C VAL A 127 11.87 3.03 -0.06
N LEU A 128 11.45 3.65 -1.16
CA LEU A 128 10.03 3.71 -1.53
C LEU A 128 9.51 2.30 -1.81
N ARG A 129 8.31 1.99 -1.30
CA ARG A 129 7.58 0.75 -1.55
C ARG A 129 6.10 1.04 -1.81
N GLY A 130 5.31 -0.03 -1.89
CA GLY A 130 3.86 0.09 -1.87
C GLY A 130 3.28 0.63 -3.17
N SER A 131 2.11 1.24 -3.07
CA SER A 131 1.25 1.51 -4.23
C SER A 131 1.72 2.66 -5.14
N ALA A 132 2.57 3.56 -4.62
CA ALA A 132 3.16 4.62 -5.43
C ALA A 132 4.04 4.07 -6.58
N LEU A 133 4.73 2.94 -6.35
CA LEU A 133 5.52 2.28 -7.39
C LEU A 133 4.66 1.63 -8.48
N MET A 134 3.46 1.15 -8.12
CA MET A 134 2.53 0.58 -9.09
C MET A 134 2.19 1.61 -10.16
N LEU A 135 1.95 2.87 -9.75
CA LEU A 135 1.68 3.97 -10.68
C LEU A 135 2.86 4.26 -11.61
N ALA A 136 4.09 4.23 -11.08
CA ALA A 136 5.29 4.42 -11.87
C ALA A 136 5.54 3.27 -12.88
N TRP A 137 5.15 2.04 -12.55
CA TRP A 137 5.36 0.86 -13.40
C TRP A 137 4.25 0.62 -14.42
N TYR A 138 3.00 0.86 -14.05
CA TYR A 138 1.82 0.46 -14.83
C TYR A 138 0.95 1.63 -15.29
N GLY A 139 1.26 2.87 -14.90
CA GLY A 139 0.53 4.06 -15.31
C GLY A 139 -0.98 3.93 -15.04
N ASP A 140 -1.78 4.13 -16.09
CA ASP A 140 -3.26 4.06 -16.01
C ASP A 140 -3.81 2.69 -15.60
N ALA A 141 -3.01 1.62 -15.71
CA ALA A 141 -3.40 0.31 -15.22
C ALA A 141 -3.21 0.16 -13.70
N ALA A 142 -2.47 1.04 -13.04
CA ALA A 142 -2.43 1.07 -11.59
C ALA A 142 -3.63 1.84 -11.03
N ARG A 143 -4.12 1.40 -9.88
CA ARG A 143 -5.02 2.22 -9.08
C ARG A 143 -4.24 3.43 -8.49
N PRO A 144 -4.92 4.55 -8.19
CA PRO A 144 -4.27 5.65 -7.49
C PRO A 144 -3.70 5.22 -6.12
N PRO A 145 -2.48 5.65 -5.76
CA PRO A 145 -1.93 5.45 -4.43
C PRO A 145 -2.69 6.31 -3.40
N LYS A 146 -2.83 5.78 -2.17
CA LYS A 146 -3.48 6.48 -1.04
C LYS A 146 -2.44 7.18 -0.15
N ASP A 147 -1.27 6.58 -0.05
CA ASP A 147 -0.18 6.85 0.86
C ASP A 147 1.16 6.69 0.15
N LEU A 148 2.21 7.24 0.76
CA LEU A 148 3.60 7.03 0.38
C LEU A 148 4.27 6.14 1.43
N ASP A 149 4.56 4.89 1.09
CA ASP A 149 5.19 3.93 1.99
C ASP A 149 6.72 3.90 1.81
N PHE A 150 7.45 4.00 2.91
CA PHE A 150 8.91 3.90 2.93
C PHE A 150 9.42 2.88 3.94
N VAL A 151 10.46 2.14 3.56
CA VAL A 151 11.32 1.45 4.51
C VAL A 151 12.51 2.34 4.82
N VAL A 152 12.76 2.55 6.11
CA VAL A 152 13.92 3.29 6.60
C VAL A 152 15.15 2.39 6.61
N VAL A 153 16.25 2.90 6.04
CA VAL A 153 17.54 2.21 5.99
C VAL A 153 18.65 3.08 6.62
N PRO A 154 19.65 2.49 7.29
CA PRO A 154 19.83 1.04 7.51
C PRO A 154 18.81 0.46 8.50
N LYS A 155 18.57 -0.86 8.42
CA LYS A 155 17.66 -1.60 9.33
C LYS A 155 17.95 -1.35 10.82
N THR A 156 19.19 -1.03 11.16
CA THR A 156 19.63 -0.78 12.53
C THR A 156 19.14 0.55 13.11
N MET A 157 18.61 1.46 12.28
CA MET A 157 18.04 2.71 12.75
C MET A 157 16.75 2.44 13.53
N ALA A 158 16.81 2.61 14.85
CA ALA A 158 15.66 2.43 15.72
C ALA A 158 14.73 3.64 15.65
N ARG A 159 13.41 3.42 15.69
CA ARG A 159 12.39 4.49 15.64
C ARG A 159 12.60 5.57 16.71
N VAL A 160 13.01 5.18 17.92
CA VAL A 160 13.22 6.08 19.09
C VAL A 160 14.67 6.59 19.19
N SER A 161 15.38 6.74 18.08
CA SER A 161 16.77 7.23 18.08
C SER A 161 16.86 8.69 17.65
N ASP A 162 17.92 9.38 18.06
CA ASP A 162 18.24 10.74 17.61
C ASP A 162 18.43 10.80 16.09
N GLU A 163 18.97 9.72 15.49
CA GLU A 163 19.13 9.58 14.05
C GLU A 163 17.78 9.53 13.32
N ALA A 164 16.82 8.76 13.83
CA ALA A 164 15.47 8.71 13.28
C ALA A 164 14.75 10.06 13.40
N GLU A 165 14.89 10.75 14.54
CA GLU A 165 14.29 12.08 14.72
C GLU A 165 14.88 13.10 13.73
N ALA A 166 16.20 13.10 13.53
CA ALA A 166 16.85 13.97 12.55
C ALA A 166 16.39 13.68 11.11
N LEU A 167 16.18 12.40 10.76
CA LEU A 167 15.62 11.99 9.48
C LEU A 167 14.19 12.54 9.30
N ILE A 168 13.34 12.39 10.31
CA ILE A 168 11.95 12.88 10.29
C ILE A 168 11.90 14.40 10.12
N GLU A 169 12.72 15.14 10.86
CA GLU A 169 12.81 16.60 10.72
C GLU A 169 13.31 17.03 9.34
N THR A 170 14.25 16.28 8.76
CA THR A 170 14.74 16.52 7.40
C THR A 170 13.61 16.36 6.36
N ILE A 171 12.79 15.31 6.50
CA ILE A 171 11.62 15.07 5.64
C ILE A 171 10.62 16.23 5.77
N ILE A 172 10.25 16.58 7.00
CA ILE A 172 9.29 17.65 7.28
C ILE A 172 9.77 18.98 6.69
N THR A 173 11.03 19.33 6.94
CA THR A 173 11.65 20.56 6.42
C THR A 173 11.62 20.60 4.90
N ALA A 174 12.05 19.53 4.23
CA ALA A 174 12.07 19.48 2.77
C ALA A 174 10.67 19.65 2.15
N VAL A 175 9.65 19.01 2.75
CA VAL A 175 8.26 19.14 2.30
C VAL A 175 7.76 20.56 2.52
N ILE A 176 8.00 21.17 3.69
CA ILE A 176 7.59 22.55 4.00
C ILE A 176 8.24 23.56 3.04
N GLU A 177 9.55 23.45 2.80
CA GLU A 177 10.27 24.37 1.91
C GLU A 177 9.73 24.27 0.47
N THR A 178 9.49 23.04 -0.02
CA THR A 178 8.91 22.81 -1.34
C THR A 178 7.46 23.35 -1.41
N ALA A 179 6.68 23.11 -0.38
CA ALA A 179 5.31 23.60 -0.22
C ALA A 179 5.24 25.14 -0.27
N GLN A 180 6.11 25.83 0.48
CA GLN A 180 6.20 27.30 0.48
C GLN A 180 6.52 27.86 -0.90
N SER A 181 7.43 27.23 -1.65
CA SER A 181 7.82 27.70 -2.99
C SER A 181 6.72 27.53 -4.04
N THR A 182 5.74 26.67 -3.79
CA THR A 182 4.70 26.29 -4.76
C THR A 182 3.27 26.69 -4.33
N GLY A 183 3.12 27.25 -3.11
CA GLY A 183 1.82 27.59 -2.53
C GLY A 183 0.95 26.38 -2.22
N TRP A 184 1.58 25.24 -1.93
CA TRP A 184 0.93 24.01 -1.48
C TRP A 184 1.09 23.86 0.04
N PHE A 185 0.23 23.04 0.66
CA PHE A 185 0.22 22.70 2.09
C PHE A 185 0.11 23.87 3.07
N ALA A 186 -0.41 23.58 4.26
CA ALA A 186 -0.32 24.51 5.38
C ALA A 186 0.81 24.02 6.29
N ALA A 187 1.91 24.78 6.35
CA ALA A 187 3.18 24.31 6.93
C ALA A 187 3.11 23.99 8.42
N ASP A 188 2.16 24.57 9.14
CA ASP A 188 1.87 24.30 10.56
C ASP A 188 0.90 23.12 10.76
N GLN A 189 0.52 22.44 9.68
CA GLN A 189 -0.51 21.41 9.65
C GLN A 189 0.09 20.05 9.28
N ILE A 190 0.95 19.56 10.17
CA ILE A 190 1.61 18.27 10.04
C ILE A 190 1.37 17.50 11.32
N THR A 191 0.82 16.29 11.22
CA THR A 191 0.64 15.40 12.37
C THR A 191 1.57 14.22 12.29
N ARG A 192 1.92 13.69 13.47
CA ARG A 192 2.73 12.49 13.63
C ARG A 192 1.91 11.48 14.41
N ASP A 193 1.76 10.29 13.84
CA ASP A 193 1.03 9.20 14.47
C ASP A 193 1.90 7.95 14.44
N THR A 194 2.15 7.34 15.60
CA THR A 194 2.77 6.01 15.64
C THR A 194 1.83 5.04 14.97
N ILE A 195 2.34 4.29 13.99
CA ILE A 195 1.58 3.28 13.27
C ILE A 195 2.24 1.92 13.44
N TRP A 196 1.42 0.89 13.38
CA TRP A 196 1.89 -0.49 13.29
C TRP A 196 1.49 -1.03 11.93
N THR A 197 2.38 -0.91 10.96
CA THR A 197 2.14 -1.45 9.61
C THR A 197 1.96 -2.97 9.73
N TYR A 198 0.70 -3.41 9.68
CA TYR A 198 0.25 -4.80 9.82
C TYR A 198 0.68 -5.49 11.14
N CYS A 199 0.72 -4.76 12.26
CA CYS A 199 1.01 -5.30 13.60
C CYS A 199 2.45 -5.83 13.81
N ARG A 200 3.39 -5.51 12.91
CA ARG A 200 4.65 -6.27 12.79
C ARG A 200 5.91 -5.47 13.11
N VAL A 201 5.96 -4.22 12.69
CA VAL A 201 7.16 -3.38 12.75
C VAL A 201 6.80 -1.97 13.16
N ASP A 202 7.69 -1.36 13.95
CA ASP A 202 7.54 0.02 14.41
C ASP A 202 7.47 0.96 13.21
N GLY A 203 6.42 1.76 13.17
CA GLY A 203 6.24 2.76 12.12
C GLY A 203 5.82 4.13 12.62
N LEU A 204 6.02 5.11 11.77
CA LEU A 204 5.58 6.49 11.97
C LEU A 204 4.88 7.00 10.72
N ARG A 205 3.65 7.50 10.89
CA ARG A 205 2.92 8.20 9.85
C ARG A 205 3.05 9.70 10.04
N LEU A 206 3.54 10.37 9.01
CA LEU A 206 3.45 11.81 8.87
C LEU A 206 2.25 12.14 7.98
N THR A 207 1.37 13.04 8.43
CA THR A 207 0.25 13.50 7.62
C THR A 207 0.39 14.99 7.32
N PHE A 208 0.50 15.34 6.04
CA PHE A 208 0.61 16.71 5.55
C PHE A 208 -0.74 17.17 4.99
N PHE A 209 -1.32 18.23 5.55
CA PHE A 209 -2.62 18.75 5.11
C PHE A 209 -2.47 19.84 4.04
N TRP A 210 -3.34 19.81 3.02
CA TRP A 210 -3.35 20.80 1.93
C TRP A 210 -4.75 21.35 1.66
N LYS A 211 -4.79 22.59 1.15
CA LYS A 211 -6.03 23.29 0.75
C LYS A 211 -5.84 24.01 -0.58
N ARG A 212 -6.84 23.88 -1.46
CA ARG A 212 -6.93 24.59 -2.75
C ARG A 212 -8.37 25.04 -2.96
N ASP A 213 -8.70 26.27 -2.56
CA ASP A 213 -10.07 26.77 -2.73
C ASP A 213 -10.51 26.76 -4.22
N PRO A 214 -11.77 26.41 -4.51
CA PRO A 214 -12.86 26.12 -3.56
C PRO A 214 -12.92 24.68 -3.04
N LEU A 215 -11.98 23.80 -3.45
CA LEU A 215 -12.03 22.37 -3.14
C LEU A 215 -11.89 22.10 -1.63
N PRO A 216 -12.49 21.02 -1.11
CA PRO A 216 -12.28 20.57 0.26
C PRO A 216 -10.80 20.34 0.60
N TRP A 217 -10.48 20.28 1.89
CA TRP A 217 -9.12 19.96 2.34
C TRP A 217 -8.72 18.56 1.85
N GLY A 218 -7.44 18.33 1.66
CA GLY A 218 -6.89 16.98 1.48
C GLY A 218 -5.69 16.76 2.38
N SER A 219 -5.15 15.55 2.33
CA SER A 219 -3.98 15.18 3.10
C SER A 219 -3.13 14.15 2.37
N VAL A 220 -1.82 14.23 2.53
CA VAL A 220 -0.87 13.22 2.05
C VAL A 220 -0.29 12.51 3.25
N GLN A 221 -0.35 11.18 3.25
CA GLN A 221 0.23 10.34 4.29
C GLN A 221 1.58 9.79 3.81
N VAL A 222 2.58 9.89 4.67
CA VAL A 222 3.91 9.31 4.49
C VAL A 222 4.15 8.34 5.64
N ASP A 223 4.25 7.07 5.31
CA ASP A 223 4.42 5.98 6.26
C ASP A 223 5.88 5.54 6.25
N LEU A 224 6.53 5.65 7.40
CA LEU A 224 7.91 5.24 7.61
C LEU A 224 7.91 3.94 8.42
N THR A 225 8.50 2.88 7.86
CA THR A 225 8.69 1.60 8.55
C THR A 225 10.15 1.44 8.97
N PHE A 226 10.39 1.23 10.26
CA PHE A 226 11.73 1.04 10.84
C PHE A 226 12.00 -0.44 11.12
N GLY A 227 13.27 -0.85 11.07
CA GLY A 227 13.68 -2.21 11.45
C GLY A 227 13.32 -3.32 10.44
N GLU A 228 12.67 -2.98 9.32
CA GLU A 228 12.30 -3.94 8.28
C GLU A 228 13.56 -4.52 7.60
N HIS A 229 13.57 -5.84 7.38
CA HIS A 229 14.60 -6.47 6.55
C HIS A 229 14.21 -6.40 5.07
N LEU A 230 15.14 -5.96 4.23
CA LEU A 230 15.00 -5.98 2.77
C LEU A 230 15.78 -7.18 2.22
N PRO A 231 15.12 -8.27 1.80
CA PRO A 231 15.82 -9.45 1.28
C PRO A 231 16.56 -9.21 -0.03
N ARG A 232 16.23 -8.10 -0.72
CA ARG A 232 16.88 -7.65 -1.95
C ARG A 232 17.38 -6.23 -1.75
N ALA A 233 18.51 -5.94 -2.40
CA ALA A 233 19.05 -4.59 -2.40
C ALA A 233 18.05 -3.62 -3.05
N PRO A 234 17.83 -2.42 -2.47
CA PRO A 234 17.07 -1.37 -3.12
C PRO A 234 17.65 -1.00 -4.47
N VAL A 235 16.79 -0.65 -5.42
CA VAL A 235 17.18 -0.27 -6.77
C VAL A 235 16.92 1.23 -6.99
N PRO A 236 17.87 1.98 -7.58
CA PRO A 236 17.59 3.34 -8.01
C PRO A 236 16.57 3.31 -9.15
N THR A 237 15.38 3.88 -8.91
CA THR A 237 14.30 3.92 -9.90
C THR A 237 13.98 5.35 -10.28
N ARG A 238 13.87 5.60 -11.58
CA ARG A 238 13.38 6.86 -12.13
C ARG A 238 11.86 6.91 -12.00
N ILE A 239 11.35 7.77 -11.13
CA ILE A 239 9.93 7.96 -10.89
C ILE A 239 9.41 9.10 -11.77
N THR A 240 8.30 8.84 -12.46
CA THR A 240 7.54 9.85 -13.21
C THR A 240 6.09 9.72 -12.75
N MET A 241 5.62 10.69 -11.96
CA MET A 241 4.23 10.73 -11.53
C MET A 241 3.35 11.30 -12.66
N PRO A 242 2.07 10.91 -12.75
CA PRO A 242 1.14 11.51 -13.69
C PRO A 242 1.12 13.04 -13.56
N ASN A 243 1.00 13.73 -14.69
CA ASN A 243 0.97 15.18 -14.80
C ASN A 243 2.27 15.92 -14.43
N ASP A 244 3.36 15.21 -14.13
CA ASP A 244 4.67 15.83 -13.90
C ASP A 244 5.69 15.42 -14.96
N PRO A 245 6.15 16.36 -15.82
CA PRO A 245 7.12 16.05 -16.86
C PRO A 245 8.55 15.88 -16.33
N ASN A 246 8.83 16.18 -15.06
CA ASN A 246 10.18 16.23 -14.51
C ASN A 246 10.48 14.98 -13.65
N PRO A 247 11.05 13.90 -14.18
CA PRO A 247 11.33 12.72 -13.37
C PRO A 247 12.41 12.99 -12.30
N TYR A 248 12.36 12.22 -11.21
CA TYR A 248 13.38 12.18 -10.17
C TYR A 248 13.77 10.72 -9.89
N THR A 249 14.90 10.51 -9.22
CA THR A 249 15.40 9.17 -8.89
C THR A 249 15.46 9.01 -7.39
N MET A 250 15.06 7.83 -6.90
CA MET A 250 15.21 7.46 -5.50
C MET A 250 15.37 5.94 -5.37
N LEU A 251 15.80 5.48 -4.19
CA LEU A 251 15.84 4.05 -3.90
C LEU A 251 14.42 3.51 -3.76
N THR A 252 14.17 2.36 -4.39
CA THR A 252 12.87 1.69 -4.34
C THR A 252 13.02 0.21 -4.13
N ALA A 253 11.94 -0.41 -3.66
CA ALA A 253 11.74 -1.83 -3.85
C ALA A 253 11.64 -2.17 -5.34
N ASP A 254 12.09 -3.37 -5.73
CA ASP A 254 11.84 -3.88 -7.08
C ASP A 254 10.51 -4.65 -7.14
N ARG A 255 10.07 -4.99 -8.37
CA ARG A 255 8.78 -5.66 -8.59
C ARG A 255 8.70 -7.03 -7.90
N PRO A 256 9.74 -7.89 -7.90
CA PRO A 256 9.71 -9.14 -7.15
C PRO A 256 9.46 -8.95 -5.65
N MET A 257 10.13 -7.99 -5.02
CA MET A 257 9.91 -7.72 -3.59
C MET A 257 8.50 -7.16 -3.33
N ALA A 258 7.99 -6.30 -4.21
CA ALA A 258 6.62 -5.82 -4.14
C ALA A 258 5.59 -6.95 -4.23
N LEU A 259 5.76 -7.90 -5.16
CA LEU A 259 4.87 -9.06 -5.30
C LEU A 259 4.95 -9.97 -4.07
N ALA A 260 6.15 -10.26 -3.57
CA ALA A 260 6.36 -11.09 -2.39
C ALA A 260 5.64 -10.52 -1.16
N TRP A 261 5.72 -9.21 -0.92
CA TRP A 261 4.96 -8.57 0.18
C TRP A 261 3.45 -8.65 -0.04
N LYS A 262 2.95 -8.45 -1.26
CA LYS A 262 1.51 -8.55 -1.55
C LYS A 262 0.99 -9.95 -1.29
N LEU A 263 1.72 -10.97 -1.72
CA LEU A 263 1.38 -12.37 -1.46
C LEU A 263 1.43 -12.68 0.04
N TYR A 264 2.49 -12.24 0.72
CA TYR A 264 2.60 -12.37 2.17
C TYR A 264 1.41 -11.74 2.90
N TRP A 265 1.01 -10.52 2.57
CA TRP A 265 -0.15 -9.86 3.16
C TRP A 265 -1.44 -10.63 2.91
N LEU A 266 -1.67 -11.08 1.68
CA LEU A 266 -2.83 -11.91 1.34
C LEU A 266 -2.86 -13.23 2.13
N GLY A 267 -1.70 -13.81 2.42
CA GLY A 267 -1.58 -15.06 3.17
C GLY A 267 -1.57 -14.93 4.69
N SER A 268 -1.31 -13.74 5.23
CA SER A 268 -1.04 -13.54 6.67
C SER A 268 -2.00 -12.57 7.36
N ASP A 269 -2.67 -11.68 6.63
CA ASP A 269 -3.61 -10.74 7.22
C ASP A 269 -4.95 -11.40 7.50
N MET A 270 -5.49 -11.13 8.69
CA MET A 270 -6.82 -11.60 9.11
C MET A 270 -7.94 -11.07 8.20
N HIS A 271 -7.74 -9.89 7.61
CA HIS A 271 -8.66 -9.26 6.67
C HIS A 271 -7.93 -8.94 5.37
N GLN A 272 -8.08 -9.82 4.38
CA GLN A 272 -7.53 -9.61 3.05
C GLN A 272 -8.16 -8.37 2.41
N ARG A 273 -7.35 -7.57 1.70
CA ARG A 273 -7.82 -6.35 1.04
C ARG A 273 -7.84 -6.52 -0.47
N ALA A 274 -8.90 -6.03 -1.11
CA ALA A 274 -9.06 -6.10 -2.56
C ALA A 274 -7.89 -5.42 -3.31
N LYS A 275 -7.29 -4.38 -2.71
CA LYS A 275 -6.18 -3.64 -3.30
C LYS A 275 -4.93 -4.50 -3.46
N ASP A 276 -4.69 -5.42 -2.54
CA ASP A 276 -3.52 -6.27 -2.54
C ASP A 276 -3.67 -7.42 -3.54
N VAL A 277 -4.89 -7.93 -3.74
CA VAL A 277 -5.22 -8.89 -4.82
C VAL A 277 -4.97 -8.26 -6.19
N TYR A 278 -5.46 -7.03 -6.39
CA TYR A 278 -5.31 -6.31 -7.66
C TYR A 278 -3.84 -6.01 -7.97
N ASP A 279 -3.11 -5.46 -7.00
CA ASP A 279 -1.71 -5.11 -7.18
C ASP A 279 -0.86 -6.38 -7.43
N ALA A 280 -1.10 -7.48 -6.70
CA ALA A 280 -0.43 -8.76 -6.90
C ALA A 280 -0.70 -9.35 -8.30
N MET A 281 -1.95 -9.28 -8.77
CA MET A 281 -2.31 -9.73 -10.11
C MET A 281 -1.51 -8.98 -11.19
N LEU A 282 -1.43 -7.65 -11.13
CA LEU A 282 -0.66 -6.87 -12.10
C LEU A 282 0.83 -7.24 -12.08
N LEU A 283 1.41 -7.38 -10.90
CA LEU A 283 2.81 -7.77 -10.73
C LEU A 283 3.09 -9.18 -11.25
N ALA A 284 2.21 -10.14 -10.97
CA ALA A 284 2.39 -11.52 -11.42
C ALA A 284 2.26 -11.64 -12.95
N GLU A 285 1.32 -10.93 -13.57
CA GLU A 285 1.15 -10.92 -15.03
C GLU A 285 2.31 -10.22 -15.76
N ASP A 286 3.00 -9.28 -15.11
CA ASP A 286 4.23 -8.65 -15.61
C ASP A 286 5.48 -9.55 -15.44
N GLY A 287 5.32 -10.76 -14.90
CA GLY A 287 6.42 -11.70 -14.71
C GLY A 287 7.33 -11.36 -13.52
N ALA A 288 6.85 -10.58 -12.55
CA ALA A 288 7.62 -10.22 -11.36
C ALA A 288 7.82 -11.37 -10.36
N CYS A 289 7.32 -12.58 -10.64
CA CYS A 289 7.36 -13.68 -9.70
C CYS A 289 8.77 -14.27 -9.59
N ASP A 290 9.31 -14.27 -8.37
CA ASP A 290 10.61 -14.85 -8.02
C ASP A 290 10.49 -15.64 -6.71
N ILE A 291 10.73 -16.95 -6.79
CA ILE A 291 10.49 -17.88 -5.67
C ILE A 291 11.40 -17.61 -4.48
N ASP A 292 12.67 -17.29 -4.75
CA ASP A 292 13.66 -17.05 -3.72
C ASP A 292 13.33 -15.78 -2.94
N THR A 293 12.85 -14.75 -3.64
CA THR A 293 12.35 -13.52 -2.99
C THR A 293 11.11 -13.79 -2.14
N ILE A 294 10.16 -14.59 -2.61
CA ILE A 294 8.97 -14.96 -1.82
C ILE A 294 9.40 -15.71 -0.55
N ARG A 295 10.26 -16.71 -0.68
CA ARG A 295 10.79 -17.47 0.46
C ARG A 295 11.56 -16.57 1.43
N ALA A 296 12.37 -15.65 0.93
CA ALA A 296 13.14 -14.75 1.77
C ALA A 296 12.28 -13.72 2.52
N VAL A 297 11.24 -13.17 1.89
CA VAL A 297 10.25 -12.32 2.58
C VAL A 297 9.49 -13.11 3.65
N SER A 298 9.03 -14.31 3.31
CA SER A 298 8.34 -15.20 4.26
C SER A 298 9.23 -15.55 5.47
N ALA A 299 10.48 -15.94 5.23
CA ALA A 299 11.45 -16.26 6.28
C ALA A 299 11.78 -15.04 7.16
N ALA A 300 11.93 -13.85 6.56
CA ALA A 300 12.16 -12.61 7.30
C ALA A 300 11.01 -12.22 8.23
N ASN A 301 9.83 -12.80 8.01
CA ASN A 301 8.60 -12.52 8.73
C ASN A 301 8.05 -13.74 9.51
N ASP A 302 8.86 -14.79 9.69
CA ASP A 302 8.48 -16.04 10.38
C ASP A 302 7.15 -16.63 9.89
N PHE A 303 7.02 -16.73 8.56
CA PHE A 303 5.79 -17.12 7.89
C PHE A 303 6.01 -18.29 6.93
N GLU A 304 5.11 -19.27 6.95
CA GLU A 304 5.16 -20.42 6.07
C GLU A 304 4.62 -20.09 4.66
N PRO A 305 5.45 -20.12 3.60
CA PRO A 305 5.02 -19.72 2.26
C PRO A 305 3.83 -20.51 1.71
N THR A 306 3.65 -21.75 2.16
CA THR A 306 2.52 -22.61 1.78
C THR A 306 1.17 -22.05 2.22
N LEU A 307 1.12 -21.22 3.26
CA LEU A 307 -0.09 -20.52 3.69
C LEU A 307 -0.58 -19.49 2.66
N ILE A 308 0.32 -18.90 1.86
CA ILE A 308 -0.08 -18.04 0.71
C ILE A 308 -0.97 -18.81 -0.24
N ILE A 309 -0.60 -20.07 -0.53
CA ILE A 309 -1.35 -20.92 -1.45
C ILE A 309 -2.72 -21.25 -0.84
N LEU A 310 -2.75 -21.67 0.43
CA LEU A 310 -4.00 -22.03 1.11
C LEU A 310 -4.98 -20.84 1.15
N GLU A 311 -4.52 -19.65 1.53
CA GLU A 311 -5.39 -18.49 1.66
C GLU A 311 -5.79 -17.90 0.29
N LEU A 312 -4.92 -17.95 -0.72
CA LEU A 312 -5.22 -17.39 -2.04
C LEU A 312 -5.99 -18.37 -2.96
N PHE A 313 -5.74 -19.68 -2.86
CA PHE A 313 -6.31 -20.68 -3.76
C PHE A 313 -7.50 -21.42 -3.17
N GLU A 314 -7.48 -21.71 -1.87
CA GLU A 314 -8.51 -22.56 -1.25
C GLU A 314 -9.54 -21.76 -0.46
N ARG A 315 -9.11 -20.71 0.24
CA ARG A 315 -9.96 -19.97 1.19
C ARG A 315 -10.37 -18.58 0.72
N PHE A 316 -9.91 -18.16 -0.44
CA PHE A 316 -10.21 -16.84 -0.97
C PHE A 316 -11.72 -16.64 -1.12
N ASP A 317 -12.28 -15.76 -0.31
CA ASP A 317 -13.68 -15.34 -0.39
C ASP A 317 -13.76 -13.85 -0.76
N PRO A 318 -14.14 -13.51 -2.02
CA PRO A 318 -14.24 -12.13 -2.44
C PRO A 318 -15.28 -11.31 -1.67
N ASN A 319 -16.21 -11.95 -0.96
CA ASN A 319 -17.21 -11.26 -0.13
C ASN A 319 -16.66 -10.81 1.23
N HIS A 320 -15.54 -11.38 1.67
CA HIS A 320 -14.87 -11.01 2.92
C HIS A 320 -13.68 -10.06 2.69
N LEU A 321 -13.51 -9.57 1.45
CA LEU A 321 -12.50 -8.57 1.16
C LEU A 321 -12.86 -7.20 1.71
N GLU A 322 -11.87 -6.55 2.29
CA GLU A 322 -11.94 -5.12 2.57
C GLU A 322 -11.70 -4.34 1.28
N TRP A 323 -12.65 -3.46 0.97
CA TRP A 323 -12.65 -2.63 -0.24
C TRP A 323 -12.03 -1.23 -0.01
N VAL A 324 -11.31 -1.05 1.09
CA VAL A 324 -10.63 0.21 1.41
C VAL A 324 -9.66 0.57 0.28
N GLY A 325 -9.86 1.75 -0.32
CA GLY A 325 -9.10 2.22 -1.48
C GLY A 325 -9.78 1.99 -2.84
N PHE A 326 -10.95 1.35 -2.87
CA PHE A 326 -11.84 1.33 -4.04
C PHE A 326 -13.12 2.13 -3.77
N GLN A 327 -13.64 2.79 -4.81
CA GLN A 327 -14.87 3.57 -4.70
C GLN A 327 -16.13 2.68 -4.57
N ILE A 328 -16.11 1.51 -5.19
CA ILE A 328 -17.24 0.58 -5.22
C ILE A 328 -16.69 -0.84 -5.01
N ALA A 329 -17.33 -1.59 -4.11
CA ALA A 329 -17.05 -3.00 -3.94
C ALA A 329 -17.57 -3.80 -5.14
N ASP A 330 -16.70 -4.59 -5.77
CA ASP A 330 -17.07 -5.46 -6.89
C ASP A 330 -16.50 -6.88 -6.69
N PRO A 331 -17.18 -7.72 -5.89
CA PRO A 331 -16.73 -9.10 -5.62
C PRO A 331 -16.48 -9.93 -6.88
N LEU A 332 -17.20 -9.66 -7.97
CA LEU A 332 -16.99 -10.37 -9.24
C LEU A 332 -15.66 -9.97 -9.88
N ALA A 333 -15.31 -8.68 -9.87
CA ALA A 333 -13.99 -8.24 -10.33
C ALA A 333 -12.87 -8.82 -9.46
N ALA A 334 -13.02 -8.83 -8.13
CA ALA A 334 -12.04 -9.46 -7.23
C ALA A 334 -11.84 -10.96 -7.54
N GLN A 335 -12.92 -11.68 -7.83
CA GLN A 335 -12.83 -13.09 -8.22
C GLN A 335 -12.06 -13.26 -9.54
N GLN A 336 -12.25 -12.36 -10.51
CA GLN A 336 -11.49 -12.38 -11.76
C GLN A 336 -10.01 -12.05 -11.54
N TRP A 337 -9.68 -11.08 -10.69
CA TRP A 337 -8.29 -10.75 -10.35
C TRP A 337 -7.59 -11.92 -9.67
N ALA A 338 -8.25 -12.55 -8.69
CA ALA A 338 -7.73 -13.73 -8.03
C ALA A 338 -7.50 -14.87 -9.03
N GLN A 339 -8.45 -15.15 -9.93
CA GLN A 339 -8.27 -16.18 -10.95
C GLN A 339 -7.09 -15.89 -11.89
N ARG A 340 -6.91 -14.63 -12.31
CA ARG A 340 -5.77 -14.21 -13.14
C ARG A 340 -4.45 -14.35 -12.41
N LEU A 341 -4.40 -13.93 -11.14
CA LEU A 341 -3.24 -14.11 -10.27
C LEU A 341 -2.88 -15.60 -10.14
N ARG A 342 -3.86 -16.49 -9.91
CA ARG A 342 -3.64 -17.94 -9.86
C ARG A 342 -3.06 -18.49 -11.16
N ASN A 343 -3.55 -18.01 -12.31
CA ASN A 343 -3.05 -18.41 -13.63
C ASN A 343 -1.64 -17.89 -13.93
N ALA A 344 -1.20 -16.81 -13.27
CA ALA A 344 0.13 -16.25 -13.40
C ALA A 344 1.16 -16.88 -12.44
N LEU A 345 0.71 -17.60 -11.39
CA LEU A 345 1.58 -18.27 -10.41
C LEU A 345 1.77 -19.81 -10.55
N PRO A 346 1.33 -20.53 -11.61
CA PRO A 346 1.15 -21.99 -11.56
C PRO A 346 2.46 -22.78 -11.45
N GLU A 347 3.58 -22.27 -11.95
CA GLU A 347 4.89 -22.95 -11.87
C GLU A 347 5.50 -22.86 -10.46
N PHE A 348 5.06 -21.89 -9.64
CA PHE A 348 5.63 -21.60 -8.33
C PHE A 348 4.93 -22.35 -7.20
N VAL A 349 3.65 -22.70 -7.38
CA VAL A 349 2.85 -23.41 -6.37
C VAL A 349 3.51 -24.73 -5.94
N PRO A 350 3.97 -25.61 -6.86
CA PRO A 350 4.67 -26.83 -6.47
C PRO A 350 6.01 -26.57 -5.78
N SER A 351 6.74 -25.52 -6.17
CA SER A 351 8.04 -25.16 -5.58
C SER A 351 7.92 -24.54 -4.19
N LEU A 352 6.82 -23.86 -3.88
CA LEU A 352 6.53 -23.37 -2.53
C LEU A 352 6.20 -24.50 -1.55
N THR A 353 5.70 -25.64 -2.04
CA THR A 353 5.34 -26.81 -1.23
C THR A 353 6.42 -27.89 -1.17
N SER A 354 7.50 -27.73 -1.93
CA SER A 354 8.62 -28.67 -1.96
C SER A 354 9.72 -28.16 -1.04
N ASP A 355 9.91 -28.83 0.10
CA ASP A 355 11.07 -28.68 0.98
C ASP A 355 12.31 -29.38 0.41
#